data_AF-A0A820X9B3-F1
#
_entry.id   AF-A0A820X9B3-F1
#
_cell.length_a   1.000
_cell.length_b   1.000
_cell.length_c   1.000
_cell.angle_alpha   90.00
_cell.angle_beta   90.00
_cell.angle_gamma   90.00
#
_symmetry.space_group_name_H-M   'P 1'
#
loop_
_entity.id
_entity.type
_entity.pdbx_description
1 polymer ?
#
loop_
_entity_poly.entity_id
_entity_poly.type
_entity_poly.pdbx_seq_one_letter_code
_entity_poly.pdbx_strand_id
1 'polypeptide(L)'
;MRANKTQHLLQDNDVKFWGNDIWPGNSSDLNVAGCIRSITKDEVETKMLSETEYNRDHEDTLKMHTEIVLTSMEEDTELFETLLCSYPSRFSAVKNANGRHTDY
;
A
#
# COMPACT_ATOMS: atom_id res chain seq x y z
N MET A 1 -11.05 -5.52 19.85
CA MET A 1 -11.48 -6.85 19.37
C MET A 1 -10.28 -7.49 18.67
N ARG A 2 -9.72 -8.60 19.17
CA ARG A 2 -8.60 -9.27 18.48
C ARG A 2 -9.15 -10.20 17.39
N ALA A 3 -8.62 -10.10 16.18
CA ALA A 3 -9.00 -10.94 15.04
C ALA A 3 -8.33 -12.33 15.13
N ASN A 4 -8.67 -13.12 16.15
CA ASN A 4 -7.98 -14.38 16.49
C ASN A 4 -7.94 -15.38 15.30
N LYS A 5 -8.99 -15.42 14.47
CA LYS A 5 -9.03 -16.30 13.29
C LYS A 5 -7.98 -15.93 12.24
N THR A 6 -7.78 -14.64 12.00
CA THR A 6 -6.76 -14.14 11.07
C THR A 6 -5.35 -14.41 11.62
N GLN A 7 -5.16 -14.29 12.94
CA GLN A 7 -3.88 -14.58 13.57
C GLN A 7 -3.47 -16.05 13.45
N HIS A 8 -4.40 -16.98 13.70
CA HIS A 8 -4.14 -18.40 13.50
C HIS A 8 -3.84 -18.73 12.03
N LEU A 9 -4.61 -18.18 11.10
CA LEU A 9 -4.36 -18.39 9.66
C LEU A 9 -2.95 -17.95 9.25
N LEU A 10 -2.48 -16.78 9.73
CA LEU A 10 -1.14 -16.28 9.42
C LEU A 10 -0.05 -17.17 10.04
N GLN A 11 -0.26 -17.64 11.28
CA GLN A 11 0.66 -18.56 11.94
C GLN A 11 0.75 -19.91 11.23
N ASP A 12 -0.39 -20.47 10.81
CA ASP A 12 -0.47 -21.75 10.10
C ASP A 12 0.21 -21.71 8.72
N ASN A 13 0.43 -20.51 8.16
CA ASN A 13 1.14 -20.27 6.90
C ASN A 13 2.56 -19.72 7.09
N ASP A 14 3.14 -19.83 8.30
CA ASP A 14 4.48 -19.35 8.64
C ASP A 14 4.71 -17.84 8.38
N VAL A 15 3.63 -17.05 8.33
CA VAL A 15 3.70 -15.59 8.18
C VAL A 15 3.92 -14.94 9.53
N LYS A 16 5.12 -14.42 9.75
CA LYS A 16 5.43 -13.57 10.91
C LYS A 16 4.82 -12.18 10.70
N PHE A 17 3.73 -11.89 11.39
CA PHE A 17 3.14 -10.56 11.42
C PHE A 17 3.53 -9.81 12.69
N TRP A 18 3.62 -8.49 12.58
CA TRP A 18 3.86 -7.60 13.72
C TRP A 18 2.52 -7.16 14.30
N GLY A 19 2.27 -7.54 15.56
CA GLY A 19 1.13 -7.04 16.31
C GLY A 19 1.34 -5.60 16.77
N ASN A 20 0.37 -5.06 17.51
CA ASN A 20 0.45 -3.69 18.08
C ASN A 20 1.61 -3.52 19.08
N ASP A 21 2.25 -4.61 19.51
CA ASP A 21 3.48 -4.62 20.29
C ASP A 21 4.70 -4.13 19.47
N ILE A 22 4.62 -4.19 18.14
CA ILE A 22 5.69 -3.82 17.21
C ILE A 22 5.23 -2.74 16.22
N TRP A 23 3.98 -2.80 15.71
CA TRP A 23 3.44 -1.79 14.79
C TRP A 23 2.60 -0.73 15.53
N PRO A 24 2.98 0.56 15.48
CA PRO A 24 2.23 1.61 16.16
C PRO A 24 0.86 1.86 15.49
N GLY A 25 -0.16 2.08 16.32
CA GLY A 25 -1.47 2.49 15.84
C GLY A 25 -1.42 3.90 15.23
N ASN A 26 -2.27 4.16 14.23
CA ASN A 26 -2.36 5.44 13.51
C ASN A 26 -1.06 5.89 12.79
N SER A 27 -0.19 4.95 12.41
CA SER A 27 1.06 5.23 11.70
C SER A 27 1.00 4.79 10.25
N SER A 28 0.11 5.41 9.47
CA SER A 28 0.02 5.16 8.02
C SER A 28 1.28 5.62 7.28
N ASP A 29 1.96 6.64 7.79
CA ASP A 29 3.21 7.20 7.28
C ASP A 29 4.40 6.23 7.40
N LEU A 30 4.30 5.23 8.27
CA LEU A 30 5.26 4.12 8.34
C LEU A 30 4.92 2.98 7.37
N ASN A 31 3.71 2.93 6.82
CA ASN A 31 3.27 1.85 5.94
C ASN A 31 3.59 2.15 4.46
N VAL A 32 4.68 1.61 3.95
CA VAL A 32 5.06 1.76 2.53
C VAL A 32 4.02 1.24 1.54
N ALA A 33 3.15 0.30 1.94
CA ALA A 33 2.04 -0.15 1.10
C ALA A 33 1.00 0.96 0.87
N GLY A 34 0.94 1.96 1.74
CA GLY A 34 0.15 3.18 1.52
C GLY A 34 0.60 3.95 0.28
N CYS A 35 1.90 3.95 -0.02
CA CYS A 35 2.44 4.57 -1.23
C CYS A 35 2.05 3.80 -2.49
N ILE A 36 2.13 2.46 -2.46
CA ILE A 36 1.68 1.60 -3.57
C ILE A 36 0.21 1.89 -3.88
N ARG A 37 -0.64 1.96 -2.85
CA ARG A 37 -2.06 2.30 -3.02
C ARG A 37 -2.26 3.65 -3.70
N SER A 38 -1.48 4.67 -3.34
CA SER A 38 -1.58 5.99 -3.98
C SER A 38 -1.19 5.94 -5.45
N ILE A 39 -0.06 5.28 -5.76
CA ILE A 39 0.43 5.10 -7.13
C ILE A 39 -0.60 4.36 -7.98
N THR A 40 -1.08 3.21 -7.51
CA THR A 40 -2.11 2.44 -8.20
C THR A 40 -3.37 3.27 -8.44
N LYS A 41 -3.81 4.05 -7.44
CA LYS A 41 -4.99 4.91 -7.59
C LYS A 41 -4.80 5.94 -8.69
N ASP A 42 -3.66 6.66 -8.69
CA ASP A 42 -3.41 7.75 -9.63
C ASP A 42 -3.27 7.22 -11.08
N GLU A 43 -2.64 6.06 -11.25
CA GLU A 43 -2.54 5.41 -12.56
C GLU A 43 -3.86 4.87 -13.08
N VAL A 44 -4.65 4.20 -12.21
CA VAL A 44 -5.99 3.73 -12.56
C VAL A 44 -6.89 4.92 -12.92
N GLU A 45 -6.86 6.00 -12.13
CA GLU A 45 -7.62 7.22 -12.39
C GLU A 45 -7.25 7.82 -13.75
N THR A 46 -5.96 7.90 -14.08
CA THR A 46 -5.48 8.35 -15.39
C THR A 46 -6.04 7.50 -16.54
N LYS A 47 -6.05 6.17 -16.39
CA LYS A 47 -6.62 5.26 -17.38
C LYS A 47 -8.13 5.42 -17.51
N MET A 48 -8.86 5.53 -16.40
CA MET A 48 -10.32 5.76 -16.40
C MET A 48 -10.71 7.09 -17.05
N LEU A 49 -9.92 8.14 -16.86
CA LEU A 49 -10.13 9.44 -17.51
C LEU A 49 -9.88 9.38 -19.03
N SER A 50 -9.09 8.43 -19.51
CA SER A 50 -8.86 8.21 -20.95
C SER A 50 -9.98 7.41 -21.64
N GLU A 51 -10.85 6.76 -20.88
CA GLU A 51 -12.00 6.02 -21.40
C GLU A 51 -13.12 6.94 -21.90
N THR A 52 -13.91 6.41 -22.84
CA THR A 52 -15.16 7.06 -23.27
C THR A 52 -16.15 7.17 -22.11
N GLU A 53 -17.02 8.19 -22.11
CA GLU A 53 -18.00 8.39 -21.03
C GLU A 53 -18.85 7.13 -20.76
N TYR A 54 -19.22 6.39 -21.81
CA TYR A 54 -19.98 5.15 -21.67
C TYR A 54 -19.20 4.06 -20.90
N ASN A 55 -17.90 3.92 -21.14
CA ASN A 55 -17.07 2.89 -20.51
C ASN A 55 -16.55 3.31 -19.11
N ARG A 56 -16.47 4.61 -18.83
CA ARG A 56 -15.85 5.16 -17.62
C ARG A 56 -16.59 4.80 -16.33
N ASP A 57 -17.90 4.61 -16.39
CA ASP A 57 -18.71 4.35 -15.19
C ASP A 57 -18.96 2.84 -14.96
N HIS A 58 -18.29 1.97 -15.72
CA HIS A 58 -18.45 0.53 -15.60
C HIS A 58 -17.41 -0.10 -14.65
N GLU A 59 -17.90 -0.92 -13.72
CA GLU A 59 -17.08 -1.68 -12.78
C GLU A 59 -16.08 -2.60 -13.49
N ASP A 60 -16.47 -3.21 -14.62
CA ASP A 60 -15.60 -4.09 -15.39
C ASP A 60 -14.41 -3.33 -16.01
N THR A 61 -14.64 -2.10 -16.46
CA THR A 61 -13.57 -1.21 -16.93
C THR A 61 -12.60 -0.86 -15.80
N LEU A 62 -13.12 -0.56 -14.61
CA LEU A 62 -12.31 -0.30 -13.43
C LEU A 62 -11.46 -1.53 -13.05
N LYS A 63 -12.05 -2.72 -13.06
CA LYS A 63 -11.33 -3.98 -12.79
C LYS A 63 -10.23 -4.21 -13.80
N MET A 64 -10.54 -4.10 -15.10
CA MET A 64 -9.56 -4.26 -16.18
C MET A 64 -8.37 -3.30 -16.01
N HIS A 65 -8.62 -2.01 -15.77
CA HIS A 65 -7.53 -1.04 -15.57
C HIS A 65 -6.75 -1.29 -14.29
N THR A 66 -7.42 -1.73 -13.23
CA THR A 66 -6.75 -2.13 -11.98
C THR A 66 -5.81 -3.31 -12.21
N GLU A 67 -6.26 -4.35 -12.92
CA GLU A 67 -5.42 -5.50 -13.28
C GLU A 67 -4.23 -5.08 -14.14
N ILE A 68 -4.44 -4.25 -15.16
CA ILE A 68 -3.37 -3.73 -16.02
C ILE A 68 -2.29 -3.01 -15.20
N VAL A 69 -2.70 -2.12 -14.29
CA VAL A 69 -1.76 -1.37 -13.45
C VAL A 69 -1.02 -2.33 -12.52
N LEU A 70 -1.71 -3.19 -11.80
CA LEU A 70 -1.09 -4.13 -10.86
C LEU A 70 -0.11 -5.09 -11.55
N THR A 71 -0.47 -5.63 -12.72
CA THR A 71 0.43 -6.47 -13.52
C THR A 71 1.64 -5.70 -14.03
N SER A 72 1.48 -4.43 -14.40
CA SER A 72 2.63 -3.61 -14.83
C SER A 72 3.61 -3.31 -13.68
N MET A 73 3.11 -3.25 -12.45
CA MET A 73 3.92 -3.02 -11.26
C MET A 73 4.59 -4.29 -10.74
N GLU A 74 4.11 -5.49 -11.09
CA GLU A 74 4.62 -6.78 -10.59
C GLU A 74 6.13 -6.94 -10.84
N GLU A 75 6.60 -6.46 -11.98
CA GLU A 75 8.00 -6.52 -12.41
C GLU A 75 8.79 -5.23 -12.12
N ASP A 76 8.17 -4.23 -11.47
CA ASP A 76 8.83 -2.96 -11.11
C ASP A 76 9.65 -3.13 -9.82
N THR A 77 10.76 -3.84 -9.95
CA THR A 77 11.68 -4.09 -8.83
C THR A 77 12.24 -2.80 -8.26
N GLU A 78 12.48 -1.78 -9.08
CA GLU A 78 13.04 -0.50 -8.65
C GLU A 78 12.08 0.24 -7.72
N LEU A 79 10.77 0.25 -8.04
CA LEU A 79 9.74 0.80 -7.18
C LEU A 79 9.73 0.11 -5.81
N PHE A 80 9.67 -1.22 -5.78
CA PHE A 80 9.63 -1.97 -4.52
C PHE A 80 10.90 -1.80 -3.69
N GLU A 81 12.07 -1.84 -4.33
CA GLU A 81 13.35 -1.60 -3.68
C GLU A 81 13.41 -0.19 -3.09
N THR A 82 13.01 0.82 -3.85
CA THR A 82 12.97 2.22 -3.39
C THR A 82 12.06 2.39 -2.18
N LEU A 83 10.86 1.80 -2.22
CA LEU A 83 9.92 1.84 -1.11
C LEU A 83 10.49 1.16 0.15
N LEU A 84 11.08 -0.02 0.00
CA LEU A 84 11.69 -0.75 1.12
C LEU A 84 12.91 -0.01 1.69
N CYS A 85 13.73 0.58 0.81
CA CYS A 85 14.89 1.37 1.22
C CYS A 85 14.51 2.70 1.88
N SER A 86 13.25 3.16 1.77
CA SER A 86 12.76 4.36 2.44
C SER A 86 12.43 4.17 3.93
N TYR A 87 12.38 2.94 4.43
CA TYR A 87 12.03 2.69 5.85
C TYR A 87 12.95 3.41 6.85
N PRO A 88 14.30 3.36 6.72
CA PRO A 88 15.19 4.07 7.64
C PRO A 88 14.95 5.58 7.69
N SER A 89 14.63 6.21 6.56
CA SER A 89 14.36 7.65 6.52
C SER A 89 12.98 7.98 7.12
N ARG A 90 11.96 7.15 6.92
CA ARG A 90 10.65 7.25 7.61
C ARG A 90 10.80 7.18 9.13
N PHE A 91 11.51 6.19 9.65
CA PHE A 91 11.78 6.08 11.09
C PHE A 91 12.56 7.29 11.63
N SER A 92 13.53 7.79 10.85
CA SER A 92 14.28 9.00 11.22
C SER A 92 13.39 10.23 11.27
N ALA A 93 12.45 10.38 10.32
CA ALA A 93 11.49 11.47 10.30
C ALA A 93 10.55 11.42 11.53
N VAL A 94 10.02 10.24 11.86
CA VAL A 94 9.18 10.07 13.06
C VAL A 94 9.96 10.39 14.33
N LYS A 95 11.23 9.95 14.42
CA LYS A 95 12.12 10.29 15.55
C LYS A 95 12.32 11.80 15.67
N ASN A 96 12.61 12.48 14.57
CA ASN A 96 12.79 13.94 14.53
C ASN A 96 11.49 14.69 14.87
N ALA A 97 10.34 14.12 14.52
CA ALA A 97 9.02 14.64 14.86
C ALA A 97 8.57 14.28 16.29
N ASN A 98 9.41 13.63 17.10
CA ASN A 98 9.08 13.13 18.45
C ASN A 98 7.81 12.24 18.46
N GLY A 99 7.69 11.35 17.47
CA GLY A 99 6.55 10.44 17.35
C GLY A 99 5.28 11.07 16.77
N ARG A 100 5.34 12.31 16.27
CA ARG A 100 4.24 12.96 15.56
C ARG A 100 4.20 12.54 14.09
N HIS A 101 3.09 12.86 13.42
CA HIS A 101 2.87 12.64 12.00
C HIS A 101 3.98 13.26 11.13
N THR A 102 4.32 12.57 10.05
CA THR A 102 5.32 12.98 9.07
C THR A 102 4.70 13.08 7.66
N ASP A 103 5.42 13.70 6.72
CA ASP A 103 4.96 13.90 5.33
C ASP A 103 5.07 12.63 4.46
N TYR A 104 5.28 11.47 5.07
CA TYR A 104 5.51 10.18 4.42
C TYR A 104 4.23 9.36 4.16
#